data_AF-V9LKC8-F1
#
_entry.id   AF-V9LKC8-F1
#
_cell.length_a   1.000
_cell.length_b   1.000
_cell.length_c   1.000
_cell.angle_alpha   90.00
_cell.angle_beta   90.00
_cell.angle_gamma   90.00
#
_symmetry.space_group_name_H-M   'P 1'
#
loop_
_entity.id
_entity.type
_entity.pdbx_description
1 polymer ?
#
loop_
_entity_poly.entity_id
_entity_poly.type
_entity_poly.pdbx_seq_one_letter_code
_entity_poly.pdbx_strand_id
1 'polypeptide(L)'
;FKRRASKFMTHVVSQFSSSFVFYWSEHFKDQTLLYPPGFDGRVILYPNNQNLRDYLSWRQADCHINNLYNTTFWALVQQGGLSNSLSEERLKGTVAGDKNEILFSEFNINYNKVPEIGRA
;
A
#
# COMPACT_ATOMS: atom_id res chain seq x y z
N PHE A 1 -12.29 20.35 -19.04
CA PHE A 1 -11.57 21.41 -18.28
C PHE A 1 -10.41 22.11 -19.00
N LYS A 2 -10.37 22.22 -20.35
CA LYS A 2 -9.23 22.83 -21.10
C LYS A 2 -7.83 22.39 -20.60
N ARG A 3 -7.71 21.12 -20.20
CA ARG A 3 -6.50 20.52 -19.59
C ARG A 3 -5.92 21.24 -18.36
N ARG A 4 -6.72 22.04 -17.63
CA ARG A 4 -6.26 22.70 -16.40
C ARG A 4 -5.94 21.66 -15.31
N ALA A 5 -4.68 21.61 -14.89
CA ALA A 5 -4.20 20.71 -13.85
C ALA A 5 -5.03 20.80 -12.56
N SER A 6 -5.35 22.02 -12.12
CA SER A 6 -6.17 22.25 -10.92
C SER A 6 -7.53 21.55 -10.99
N LYS A 7 -8.16 21.49 -12.16
CA LYS A 7 -9.46 20.82 -12.30
C LYS A 7 -9.34 19.31 -12.34
N PHE A 8 -8.31 18.74 -12.95
CA PHE A 8 -8.08 17.30 -12.83
C PHE A 8 -7.89 16.90 -11.36
N MET A 9 -7.01 17.63 -10.66
CA MET A 9 -6.71 17.39 -9.26
C MET A 9 -7.95 17.51 -8.37
N THR A 10 -8.62 18.67 -8.39
CA THR A 10 -9.74 18.90 -7.47
C THR A 10 -10.92 17.98 -7.73
N HIS A 11 -11.22 17.66 -9.00
CA HIS A 11 -12.35 16.77 -9.30
C HIS A 11 -12.08 15.33 -8.86
N VAL A 12 -10.86 14.81 -9.07
CA VAL A 12 -10.50 13.47 -8.59
C VAL A 12 -10.53 13.43 -7.08
N VAL A 13 -9.87 14.38 -6.40
CA VAL A 13 -9.77 14.39 -4.93
C VAL A 13 -11.13 14.58 -4.28
N SER A 14 -11.96 15.53 -4.75
CA SER A 14 -13.28 15.76 -4.15
C SER A 14 -14.22 14.58 -4.34
N GLN A 15 -14.21 13.97 -5.54
CA GLN A 15 -15.04 12.80 -5.81
C GLN A 15 -14.58 11.59 -4.99
N PHE A 16 -13.26 11.37 -4.89
CA PHE A 16 -12.72 10.29 -4.09
C PHE A 16 -13.05 10.46 -2.60
N SER A 17 -12.85 11.66 -2.05
CA SER A 17 -13.11 11.95 -0.64
C SER A 17 -14.58 11.76 -0.27
N SER A 18 -15.49 12.25 -1.12
CA SER A 18 -16.94 12.08 -0.90
C SER A 18 -17.37 10.61 -1.04
N SER A 19 -16.89 9.91 -2.07
CA SER A 19 -17.16 8.47 -2.23
C SER A 19 -16.62 7.65 -1.04
N PHE A 20 -15.45 7.98 -0.50
CA PHE A 20 -14.86 7.25 0.63
C PHE A 20 -15.76 7.30 1.86
N VAL A 21 -16.29 8.47 2.21
CA VAL A 21 -17.23 8.62 3.34
C VAL A 21 -18.57 7.97 3.01
N PHE A 22 -19.06 8.13 1.78
CA PHE A 22 -20.35 7.59 1.34
C PHE A 22 -20.39 6.06 1.44
N TYR A 23 -19.38 5.38 0.90
CA TYR A 23 -19.30 3.92 0.88
C TYR A 23 -18.68 3.31 2.15
N TRP A 24 -18.26 4.13 3.12
CA TRP A 24 -17.62 3.65 4.36
C TRP A 24 -18.46 2.59 5.06
N SER A 25 -19.75 2.87 5.28
CA SER A 25 -20.67 1.97 5.99
C SER A 25 -20.96 0.66 5.26
N GLU A 26 -20.75 0.62 3.93
CA GLU A 26 -20.93 -0.61 3.14
C GLU A 26 -19.77 -1.60 3.38
N HIS A 27 -18.57 -1.08 3.60
CA HIS A 27 -17.36 -1.88 3.84
C HIS A 27 -17.07 -2.10 5.33
N PHE A 28 -17.35 -1.11 6.18
CA PHE A 28 -17.05 -1.09 7.61
C PHE A 28 -18.33 -0.95 8.44
N LYS A 29 -19.12 -2.03 8.48
CA LYS A 29 -20.47 -2.03 9.09
C LYS A 29 -20.46 -1.69 10.57
N ASP A 30 -19.50 -2.24 11.31
CA ASP A 30 -19.44 -2.13 12.78
C ASP A 30 -18.49 -1.01 13.25
N GLN A 31 -17.75 -0.37 12.34
CA GLN A 31 -16.80 0.68 12.66
C GLN A 31 -17.33 2.04 12.19
N THR A 32 -17.68 2.90 13.16
CA THR A 32 -18.12 4.26 12.85
C THR A 32 -16.93 5.12 12.42
N LEU A 33 -17.13 5.95 11.38
CA LEU A 33 -16.16 6.94 10.94
C LEU A 33 -16.13 8.11 11.93
N LEU A 34 -15.01 8.30 12.63
CA LEU A 34 -14.89 9.29 13.70
C LEU A 34 -14.65 10.72 13.19
N TYR A 35 -13.99 10.85 12.04
CA TYR A 35 -13.68 12.15 11.42
C TYR A 35 -13.58 12.00 9.90
N PRO A 36 -13.86 13.08 9.13
CA PRO A 36 -13.73 13.05 7.69
C PRO A 36 -12.24 12.94 7.28
N PRO A 37 -11.86 11.96 6.45
CA PRO A 37 -10.49 11.83 5.98
C PRO A 37 -10.14 12.88 4.92
N GLY A 38 -8.87 13.27 4.87
CA GLY A 38 -8.30 14.12 3.82
C GLY A 38 -7.39 13.32 2.90
N PHE A 39 -7.36 13.69 1.62
CA PHE A 39 -6.51 13.05 0.61
C PHE A 39 -5.64 14.08 -0.10
N ASP A 40 -4.34 13.81 -0.18
CA ASP A 40 -3.41 14.59 -0.99
C ASP A 40 -3.49 14.16 -2.46
N GLY A 41 -3.29 15.09 -3.38
CA GLY A 41 -3.38 14.86 -4.81
C GLY A 41 -2.34 15.68 -5.57
N ARG A 42 -1.75 15.07 -6.60
CA ARG A 42 -0.80 15.74 -7.49
C ARG A 42 -1.07 15.37 -8.95
N VAL A 43 -0.67 16.25 -9.85
CA VAL A 43 -0.75 16.02 -11.30
C VAL A 43 0.67 16.01 -11.85
N ILE A 44 1.04 14.92 -12.53
CA ILE A 44 2.35 14.75 -13.14
C ILE A 44 2.14 14.56 -14.65
N LEU A 45 3.01 15.19 -15.45
CA LEU A 45 2.98 15.08 -16.90
C LEU A 45 4.09 14.14 -17.37
N TYR A 46 3.72 13.15 -18.19
CA TYR A 46 4.66 12.25 -18.85
C TYR A 46 4.69 12.57 -20.35
N PRO A 47 5.88 12.85 -20.92
CA PRO A 47 5.98 13.31 -22.31
C PRO A 47 5.82 12.16 -23.33
N ASN A 48 5.93 10.90 -22.92
CA ASN A 48 5.76 9.73 -23.77
C ASN A 48 5.20 8.53 -22.99
N ASN A 49 4.77 7.51 -23.74
CA ASN A 49 4.20 6.29 -23.17
C ASN A 49 5.21 5.46 -22.37
N GLN A 50 6.51 5.56 -22.66
CA GLN A 50 7.52 4.84 -21.91
C GLN A 50 7.60 5.37 -20.48
N ASN A 51 7.67 6.69 -20.28
CA ASN A 51 7.71 7.28 -18.94
C ASN A 51 6.44 6.97 -18.13
N LEU A 52 5.27 6.89 -18.78
CA LEU A 52 4.05 6.45 -18.11
C LEU A 52 4.15 4.98 -17.65
N ARG A 53 4.65 4.08 -18.50
CA ARG A 53 4.87 2.68 -18.13
C ARG A 53 5.88 2.57 -16.99
N ASP A 54 7.00 3.29 -17.07
CA ASP A 54 8.02 3.29 -16.03
C ASP A 54 7.45 3.77 -14.68
N TYR A 55 6.59 4.79 -14.69
CA TYR A 55 5.90 5.27 -13.49
C TYR A 55 4.97 4.21 -12.89
N LEU A 56 4.13 3.57 -13.71
CA LEU A 56 3.23 2.52 -13.24
C LEU A 56 3.99 1.30 -12.70
N SER A 57 5.02 0.85 -13.42
CA SER A 57 5.91 -0.23 -12.97
C SER A 57 6.62 0.13 -11.67
N TRP A 58 7.04 1.39 -11.51
CA TRP A 58 7.65 1.87 -10.26
C TRP A 58 6.66 1.83 -9.10
N ARG A 59 5.40 2.25 -9.29
CA ARG A 59 4.36 2.17 -8.25
C ARG A 59 4.03 0.71 -7.89
N GLN A 60 4.01 -0.20 -8.86
CA GLN A 60 3.83 -1.63 -8.62
C GLN A 60 5.01 -2.25 -7.86
N ALA A 61 6.25 -1.93 -8.25
CA ALA A 61 7.44 -2.41 -7.55
C ALA A 61 7.47 -1.91 -6.09
N ASP A 62 7.10 -0.64 -5.87
CA ASP A 62 6.97 -0.06 -4.53
C ASP A 62 5.91 -0.79 -3.70
N CYS A 63 4.75 -1.11 -4.29
CA CYS A 63 3.71 -1.93 -3.65
C CYS A 63 4.27 -3.29 -3.23
N HIS A 64 4.94 -3.99 -4.15
CA HIS A 64 5.49 -5.33 -3.89
C HIS A 64 6.52 -5.33 -2.75
N ILE A 65 7.43 -4.35 -2.75
CA ILE A 65 8.47 -4.20 -1.72
C ILE A 65 7.83 -3.90 -0.36
N ASN A 66 6.91 -2.93 -0.31
CA ASN A 66 6.24 -2.53 0.92
C ASN A 66 5.35 -3.64 1.47
N ASN A 67 4.62 -4.37 0.61
CA ASN A 67 3.78 -5.48 1.05
C ASN A 67 4.60 -6.64 1.61
N LEU A 68 5.72 -7.01 0.96
CA LEU A 68 6.61 -8.04 1.48
C LEU A 68 7.16 -7.64 2.86
N TYR A 69 7.66 -6.40 2.98
CA TYR A 69 8.14 -5.87 4.24
C TYR A 69 7.06 -5.91 5.32
N ASN A 70 5.87 -5.35 5.05
CA ASN A 70 4.78 -5.27 6.02
C ASN A 70 4.23 -6.65 6.41
N THR A 71 4.16 -7.60 5.46
CA THR A 71 3.73 -8.97 5.75
C THR A 71 4.70 -9.64 6.71
N THR A 72 6.00 -9.55 6.47
CA THR A 72 7.01 -10.10 7.38
C THR A 72 7.03 -9.37 8.71
N PHE A 73 6.93 -8.04 8.71
CA PHE A 73 6.91 -7.22 9.93
C PHE A 73 5.73 -7.58 10.83
N TRP A 74 4.52 -7.64 10.28
CA TRP A 74 3.33 -7.97 11.07
C TRP A 74 3.29 -9.44 11.49
N ALA A 75 3.88 -10.37 10.73
CA ALA A 75 4.07 -11.75 11.18
C ALA A 75 5.00 -11.80 12.41
N LEU A 76 6.12 -11.08 12.40
CA LEU A 76 7.04 -11.00 13.55
C LEU A 76 6.37 -10.39 14.78
N VAL A 77 5.57 -9.34 14.62
CA VAL A 77 4.86 -8.69 15.73
C VAL A 77 3.71 -9.56 16.26
N GLN A 78 2.81 -10.01 15.40
CA GLN A 78 1.56 -10.64 15.82
C GLN A 78 1.70 -12.13 16.13
N GLN A 79 2.57 -12.85 15.41
CA GLN A 79 2.78 -14.29 15.60
C GLN A 79 4.09 -14.59 16.32
N GLY A 80 5.14 -13.81 16.03
CA GLY A 80 6.45 -13.95 16.68
C GLY A 80 6.52 -13.29 18.07
N GLY A 81 5.57 -12.42 18.42
CA GLY A 81 5.54 -11.73 19.71
C GLY A 81 6.64 -10.67 19.90
N LEU A 82 7.30 -10.25 18.81
CA LEU A 82 8.31 -9.19 18.87
C LEU A 82 7.64 -7.81 19.02
N SER A 83 8.33 -6.87 19.68
CA SER A 83 7.91 -5.47 19.65
C SER A 83 8.17 -4.85 18.26
N ASN A 84 7.47 -3.75 17.96
CA ASN A 84 7.67 -3.04 16.69
C ASN A 84 9.14 -2.66 16.43
N SER A 85 9.85 -2.20 17.46
CA SER A 85 11.26 -1.82 17.34
C SER A 85 12.19 -2.99 17.05
N LEU A 86 11.96 -4.14 17.70
CA LEU A 86 12.75 -5.35 17.48
C LEU A 86 12.47 -5.97 16.11
N SER A 87 11.21 -5.93 15.66
CA SER A 87 10.83 -6.35 14.32
C SER A 87 11.49 -5.48 13.24
N GLU A 88 11.51 -4.16 13.43
CA GLU A 88 12.18 -3.24 12.51
C GLU A 88 13.70 -3.49 12.47
N GLU A 89 14.34 -3.65 13.62
CA GLU A 89 15.76 -3.96 13.72
C GLU A 89 16.10 -5.29 13.04
N ARG A 90 15.27 -6.33 13.24
CA ARG A 90 15.45 -7.64 12.60
C ARG A 90 15.32 -7.58 11.08
N LEU A 91 14.45 -6.71 10.57
CA LEU A 91 14.28 -6.53 9.12
C LEU A 91 15.30 -5.58 8.51
N LYS A 92 16.07 -4.84 9.32
CA LYS A 92 17.06 -3.88 8.84
C LYS A 92 18.17 -4.58 8.07
N GLY A 93 18.43 -4.13 6.84
CA GLY A 93 19.48 -4.68 5.98
C GLY A 93 19.12 -6.00 5.29
N THR A 94 17.97 -6.60 5.61
CA THR A 94 17.51 -7.83 4.94
C THR A 94 17.09 -7.56 3.49
N VAL A 95 17.34 -8.52 2.61
CA VAL A 95 16.87 -8.48 1.21
C VAL A 95 15.48 -9.14 1.07
N ALA A 96 14.94 -9.20 -0.14
CA ALA A 96 13.65 -9.83 -0.40
C ALA A 96 13.69 -11.36 -0.15
N GLY A 97 14.81 -12.02 -0.44
CA GLY A 97 15.02 -13.44 -0.18
C GLY A 97 14.86 -13.78 1.30
N ASP A 98 15.61 -13.08 2.17
CA ASP A 98 15.56 -13.27 3.62
C ASP A 98 14.15 -13.08 4.18
N LYS A 99 13.39 -12.07 3.71
CA LYS A 99 12.01 -11.83 4.15
C LYS A 99 11.07 -12.98 3.78
N ASN A 100 11.25 -13.54 2.58
CA ASN A 100 10.50 -14.73 2.16
C ASN A 100 10.88 -15.95 3.00
N GLU A 101 12.16 -16.11 3.32
CA GLU A 101 12.64 -17.20 4.17
C GLU A 101 12.10 -17.07 5.60
N ILE A 102 12.11 -15.88 6.20
CA ILE A 102 11.50 -15.62 7.52
C ILE A 102 10.02 -16.01 7.49
N LEU A 103 9.26 -15.55 6.49
CA LEU A 103 7.84 -15.89 6.34
C LEU A 103 7.61 -17.40 6.23
N PHE A 104 8.43 -18.10 5.45
CA PHE A 104 8.27 -19.52 5.21
C PHE A 104 8.73 -20.38 6.39
N SER A 105 9.92 -20.14 6.91
CA SER A 105 10.55 -20.97 7.93
C SER A 105 9.97 -20.75 9.33
N GLU A 106 9.66 -19.51 9.70
CA GLU A 106 9.19 -19.17 11.05
C GLU A 106 7.66 -19.20 11.16
N PHE A 107 6.95 -18.84 10.08
CA PHE A 107 5.50 -18.67 10.12
C PHE A 107 4.75 -19.61 9.17
N ASN A 108 5.45 -20.44 8.38
CA ASN A 108 4.84 -21.30 7.36
C ASN A 108 3.96 -20.53 6.36
N ILE A 109 4.30 -19.27 6.09
CA ILE A 109 3.60 -18.38 5.16
C ILE A 109 4.33 -18.39 3.82
N ASN A 110 3.66 -18.87 2.77
CA ASN A 110 4.15 -18.72 1.42
C ASN A 110 3.67 -17.38 0.84
N TYR A 111 4.59 -16.41 0.72
CA TYR A 111 4.27 -15.07 0.22
C TYR A 111 3.59 -15.08 -1.16
N ASN A 112 3.96 -16.02 -2.04
CA ASN A 112 3.34 -16.13 -3.38
C ASN A 112 1.87 -16.57 -3.35
N LYS A 113 1.37 -17.03 -2.20
CA LYS A 113 -0.04 -17.39 -1.99
C LYS A 113 -0.86 -16.32 -1.25
N VAL A 114 -0.22 -15.22 -0.83
CA VAL A 114 -0.92 -14.06 -0.28
C VAL A 114 -1.85 -13.47 -1.36
N PRO A 115 -3.02 -12.88 -1.00
CA PRO A 115 -3.94 -12.30 -1.96
C PRO A 115 -3.25 -11.39 -2.97
N GLU A 116 -3.65 -11.52 -4.24
CA GLU A 116 -3.02 -10.80 -5.35
C GLU A 116 -3.15 -9.28 -5.19
N ILE A 117 -4.25 -8.81 -4.60
CA ILE A 117 -4.48 -7.39 -4.31
C ILE A 117 -3.38 -6.76 -3.43
N GLY A 118 -2.67 -7.56 -2.63
CA GLY A 118 -1.52 -7.09 -1.85
C GLY A 118 -0.19 -7.20 -2.58
N ARG A 119 -0.10 -7.95 -3.69
CA ARG A 119 1.15 -8.26 -4.38
C ARG A 119 1.34 -7.56 -5.73
N ALA A 120 0.26 -7.08 -6.34
CA ALA A 120 0.22 -6.57 -7.71
C ALA A 120 -0.31 -5.13 -7.81
#